data_AF-A0CYT9-F1
#
_entry.id   AF-A0CYT9-F1
#
_cell.length_a   1.000
_cell.length_b   1.000
_cell.length_c   1.000
_cell.angle_alpha   90.00
_cell.angle_beta   90.00
_cell.angle_gamma   90.00
#
_symmetry.space_group_name_H-M   'P 1'
#
loop_
_entity.id
_entity.type
_entity.pdbx_description
1 polymer ?
#
loop_
_entity_poly.entity_id
_entity_poly.type
_entity_poly.pdbx_seq_one_letter_code
_entity_poly.pdbx_strand_id
1 'polypeptide(L)'
;MKVPSLEGEMFMTAVYAPSARASCRSCQAKIAKDELRLSNIVDEDHYHQQLHYHADCFQLKPDFKNATYKDIFHVENLTKADQEKVKAILEKLQKMEYKKKPQQKKANSKSKNNKQKKSELEDGGDSGDDNKKTKKQRKEVAKKDKKLETTKKAESYESQSDEDEPGILVLYDKPQKEEFRKIQQDLEKKTAGQLKSMLKANDQTQMGNKAELIERIADCMIKGCLEKCPNCSGGRPKFNPTQKVFKCPGYMDDTEFRFCNKVYGPKDLKRIPWVDV
;
A
#
# COMPACT_ATOMS: atom_id res chain seq x y z
N MET A 1 -4.94 -14.02 -13.71
CA MET A 1 -3.80 -13.09 -13.61
C MET A 1 -2.53 -13.93 -13.59
N LYS A 2 -1.64 -13.77 -14.57
CA LYS A 2 -0.34 -14.44 -14.54
C LYS A 2 0.48 -13.78 -13.42
N VAL A 3 0.65 -14.50 -12.32
CA VAL A 3 1.65 -14.15 -11.31
C VAL A 3 2.98 -14.57 -11.91
N PRO A 4 3.95 -13.66 -12.13
CA PRO A 4 5.28 -14.06 -12.53
C PRO A 4 5.91 -14.71 -11.31
N SER A 5 6.00 -16.04 -11.32
CA SER A 5 6.85 -16.79 -10.39
C SER A 5 8.12 -17.15 -11.15
N LEU A 6 9.11 -16.27 -11.12
CA LEU A 6 10.49 -16.56 -11.45
C LEU A 6 11.35 -15.76 -10.48
N GLU A 7 12.18 -16.49 -9.75
CA GLU A 7 13.05 -16.00 -8.68
C GLU A 7 13.99 -14.91 -9.22
N GLY A 8 14.03 -13.73 -8.57
CA GLY A 8 14.99 -12.67 -8.86
C GLY A 8 14.66 -11.72 -10.03
N GLU A 9 13.39 -11.55 -10.39
CA GLU A 9 12.99 -10.68 -11.51
C GLU A 9 12.71 -9.22 -11.08
N MET A 10 13.45 -8.28 -11.67
CA MET A 10 13.07 -6.87 -11.67
C MET A 10 12.03 -6.65 -12.78
N PHE A 11 10.90 -6.02 -12.47
CA PHE A 11 9.87 -5.69 -13.47
C PHE A 11 9.36 -4.25 -13.35
N MET A 12 8.79 -3.75 -14.44
CA MET A 12 8.25 -2.38 -14.52
C MET A 12 6.73 -2.38 -14.46
N THR A 13 6.15 -1.37 -13.81
CA THR A 13 4.70 -1.16 -13.78
C THR A 13 4.37 0.29 -14.15
N ALA A 14 3.22 0.49 -14.78
CA ALA A 14 2.62 1.82 -14.95
C ALA A 14 1.17 1.80 -14.47
N VAL A 15 0.86 2.64 -13.49
CA VAL A 15 -0.47 2.69 -12.85
C VAL A 15 -0.83 4.12 -12.47
N TYR A 16 -2.12 4.40 -12.32
CA TYR A 16 -2.56 5.53 -11.51
C TYR A 16 -2.27 5.25 -10.04
N ALA A 17 -1.74 6.25 -9.33
CA ALA A 17 -1.36 6.08 -7.94
C ALA A 17 -2.59 5.82 -7.05
N PRO A 18 -2.69 4.66 -6.37
CA PRO A 18 -3.86 4.34 -5.55
C PRO A 18 -3.95 5.22 -4.28
N SER A 19 -2.84 5.86 -3.88
CA SER A 19 -2.82 6.84 -2.79
C SER A 19 -1.65 7.80 -2.91
N ALA A 20 -1.76 8.97 -2.26
CA ALA A 20 -0.73 10.01 -2.27
C ALA A 20 0.45 9.80 -1.29
N ARG A 21 0.72 8.54 -0.90
CA ARG A 21 1.73 8.21 0.12
C ARG A 21 3.15 8.13 -0.44
N ALA A 22 3.27 7.73 -1.71
CA ALA A 22 4.55 7.55 -2.37
C ALA A 22 5.26 8.88 -2.65
N SER A 23 6.59 8.87 -2.52
CA SER A 23 7.45 9.96 -2.98
C SER A 23 8.22 9.49 -4.22
N CYS A 24 8.36 10.36 -5.21
CA CYS A 24 9.14 10.07 -6.40
C CYS A 24 10.62 9.87 -6.03
N ARG A 25 11.24 8.81 -6.55
CA ARG A 25 12.63 8.49 -6.25
C ARG A 25 13.64 9.46 -6.89
N SER A 26 13.26 10.14 -7.97
CA SER A 26 14.12 11.12 -8.66
C SER A 26 14.06 12.50 -8.01
N CYS A 27 12.88 13.12 -7.93
CA CYS A 27 12.71 14.50 -7.45
C CYS A 27 12.34 14.61 -5.97
N GLN A 28 12.09 13.49 -5.28
CA GLN A 28 11.69 13.40 -3.87
C GLN A 28 10.33 14.02 -3.51
N ALA A 29 9.63 14.65 -4.47
CA ALA A 29 8.28 15.18 -4.26
C ALA A 29 7.22 14.06 -4.13
N LYS A 30 6.09 14.38 -3.49
CA LYS A 30 4.94 13.47 -3.38
C LYS A 30 4.29 13.23 -4.74
N ILE A 31 3.80 12.01 -4.95
CA ILE A 31 2.97 11.62 -6.09
C ILE A 31 1.52 11.65 -5.60
N ALA A 32 0.65 12.39 -6.26
CA ALA A 32 -0.76 12.54 -5.87
C ALA A 32 -1.55 11.25 -6.11
N LYS A 33 -2.72 11.12 -5.46
CA LYS A 33 -3.66 10.04 -5.75
C LYS A 33 -4.19 10.23 -7.19
N ASP A 34 -4.37 9.13 -7.91
CA ASP A 34 -4.87 9.06 -9.28
C ASP A 34 -3.93 9.72 -10.32
N GLU A 35 -2.70 10.07 -9.91
CA GLU A 35 -1.65 10.55 -10.81
C GLU A 35 -0.92 9.38 -11.48
N LEU A 36 -0.62 9.50 -12.78
CA LEU A 36 0.16 8.51 -13.52
C LEU A 36 1.59 8.40 -12.96
N ARG A 37 1.96 7.19 -12.55
CA ARG A 37 3.32 6.88 -12.09
C ARG A 37 3.87 5.61 -12.72
N LEU A 38 5.19 5.59 -12.92
CA LEU A 38 5.93 4.40 -13.32
C LEU A 38 6.74 3.89 -12.12
N SER A 39 6.89 2.58 -12.01
CA SER A 39 7.65 1.98 -10.92
C SER A 39 8.57 0.86 -11.39
N ASN A 40 9.77 0.80 -10.82
CA ASN A 40 10.65 -0.36 -10.90
C ASN A 40 10.43 -1.18 -9.63
N ILE A 41 10.06 -2.45 -9.78
CA ILE A 41 9.84 -3.39 -8.69
C ILE A 41 10.97 -4.41 -8.72
N VAL A 42 11.68 -4.52 -7.60
CA VAL A 42 12.68 -5.55 -7.35
C VAL A 42 12.04 -6.53 -6.39
N ASP A 43 11.87 -7.77 -6.81
CA ASP A 43 11.28 -8.85 -6.02
C ASP A 43 12.29 -10.00 -5.91
N GLU A 44 13.10 -9.96 -4.86
CA GLU A 44 14.05 -11.02 -4.50
C GLU A 44 13.50 -11.77 -3.27
N ASP A 45 13.96 -13.01 -3.03
CA ASP A 45 13.38 -13.97 -2.07
C ASP A 45 12.95 -13.40 -0.71
N HIS A 46 13.69 -12.41 -0.20
CA HIS A 46 13.41 -11.74 1.08
C HIS A 46 13.37 -10.20 0.97
N TYR A 47 13.32 -9.66 -0.25
CA TYR A 47 13.40 -8.23 -0.50
C TYR A 47 12.44 -7.77 -1.60
N HIS A 48 11.33 -7.14 -1.19
CA HIS A 48 10.39 -6.49 -2.09
C HIS A 48 10.55 -4.97 -2.03
N GLN A 49 11.13 -4.38 -3.07
CA GLN A 49 11.30 -2.93 -3.17
C GLN A 49 10.58 -2.36 -4.38
N GLN A 50 9.70 -1.38 -4.13
CA GLN A 50 9.04 -0.60 -5.17
C GLN A 50 9.62 0.81 -5.22
N LEU A 51 10.26 1.16 -6.34
CA LEU A 51 10.76 2.50 -6.60
C LEU A 51 9.76 3.24 -7.50
N HIS A 52 9.00 4.16 -6.93
CA HIS A 52 8.00 4.94 -7.65
C HIS A 52 8.59 6.24 -8.23
N TYR A 53 8.13 6.63 -9.42
CA TYR A 53 8.51 7.87 -10.11
C TYR A 53 7.28 8.57 -10.70
N HIS A 54 7.28 9.91 -10.74
CA HIS A 54 6.39 10.63 -11.67
C HIS A 54 6.70 10.19 -13.11
N ALA A 55 5.72 10.29 -14.00
CA ALA A 55 5.89 9.93 -15.41
C ALA A 55 7.12 10.60 -16.05
N ASP A 56 7.29 11.90 -15.81
CA ASP A 56 8.41 12.69 -16.34
C ASP A 56 9.75 12.45 -15.62
N CYS A 57 9.70 11.85 -14.43
CA CYS A 57 10.86 11.61 -13.58
C CYS A 57 11.41 10.18 -13.72
N PHE A 58 10.77 9.35 -14.54
CA PHE A 58 11.11 7.94 -14.64
C PHE A 58 12.52 7.73 -15.20
N GLN A 59 13.26 6.81 -14.59
CA GLN A 59 14.61 6.45 -14.98
C GLN A 59 14.65 4.97 -15.33
N LEU A 60 15.01 4.68 -16.58
CA LEU A 60 15.15 3.32 -17.08
C LEU A 60 16.40 2.69 -16.48
N LYS A 61 16.26 1.50 -15.89
CA LYS A 61 17.41 0.71 -15.42
C LYS A 61 18.10 0.02 -16.61
N PRO A 62 19.42 -0.26 -16.53
CA PRO A 62 20.15 -0.94 -17.60
C PRO A 62 19.52 -2.26 -18.04
N ASP A 63 18.94 -3.01 -17.10
CA ASP A 63 18.33 -4.31 -17.38
C ASP A 63 17.07 -4.20 -18.25
N PHE A 64 16.42 -3.02 -18.27
CA PHE A 64 15.25 -2.73 -19.10
C PHE A 64 15.59 -2.03 -20.43
N LYS A 65 16.87 -2.01 -20.82
CA LYS A 65 17.31 -1.34 -22.05
C LYS A 65 16.58 -1.84 -23.30
N ASN A 66 16.27 -3.14 -23.35
CA ASN A 66 15.55 -3.76 -24.45
C ASN A 66 14.06 -3.99 -24.14
N ALA A 67 13.57 -3.48 -23.01
CA ALA A 67 12.18 -3.65 -22.62
C ALA A 67 11.25 -2.95 -23.62
N THR A 68 10.21 -3.65 -24.01
CA THR A 68 9.16 -3.17 -24.88
C THR A 68 7.96 -2.73 -24.06
N TYR A 69 7.02 -2.07 -24.71
CA TYR A 69 5.74 -1.72 -24.11
C TYR A 69 5.00 -2.92 -23.47
N LYS A 70 5.23 -4.14 -24.00
CA LYS A 70 4.61 -5.37 -23.49
C LYS A 70 5.22 -5.86 -22.17
N ASP A 71 6.40 -5.36 -21.82
CA ASP A 71 7.15 -5.76 -20.61
C ASP A 71 6.82 -4.87 -19.40
N ILE A 72 5.98 -3.84 -19.59
CA ILE A 72 5.42 -3.07 -18.49
C ILE A 72 4.06 -3.66 -18.12
N PHE A 73 3.89 -3.97 -16.84
CA PHE A 73 2.64 -4.48 -16.29
C PHE A 73 1.64 -3.34 -15.99
N HIS A 74 0.35 -3.66 -16.09
CA HIS A 74 -0.81 -2.81 -15.76
C HIS A 74 -1.04 -1.61 -16.68
N VAL A 75 -0.29 -1.49 -17.77
CA VAL A 75 -0.46 -0.39 -18.74
C VAL A 75 -1.80 -0.47 -19.45
N GLU A 76 -2.34 -1.68 -19.61
CA GLU A 76 -3.66 -1.95 -20.18
C GLU A 76 -4.81 -1.28 -19.41
N ASN A 77 -4.62 -0.98 -18.13
CA ASN A 77 -5.61 -0.31 -17.27
C ASN A 77 -5.56 1.22 -17.39
N LEU A 78 -4.61 1.78 -18.14
CA LEU A 78 -4.50 3.23 -18.37
C LEU A 78 -5.36 3.68 -19.55
N THR A 79 -5.66 4.98 -19.61
CA THR A 79 -6.32 5.58 -20.78
C THR A 79 -5.44 5.45 -22.02
N LYS A 80 -6.02 5.37 -23.22
CA LYS A 80 -5.25 5.29 -24.47
C LYS A 80 -4.23 6.43 -24.62
N ALA A 81 -4.58 7.63 -24.16
CA ALA A 81 -3.67 8.78 -24.16
C ALA A 81 -2.45 8.55 -23.24
N ASP A 82 -2.65 8.04 -22.02
CA ASP A 82 -1.54 7.78 -21.10
C ASP A 82 -0.73 6.54 -21.49
N GLN A 83 -1.34 5.56 -22.15
CA GLN A 83 -0.63 4.45 -22.79
C GLN A 83 0.38 4.96 -23.84
N GLU A 84 -0.02 5.92 -24.68
CA GLU A 84 0.87 6.56 -25.65
C GLU A 84 1.97 7.38 -24.98
N LYS A 85 1.66 8.09 -23.87
CA LYS A 85 2.68 8.78 -23.08
C LYS A 85 3.73 7.83 -22.53
N VAL A 86 3.32 6.69 -21.97
CA VAL A 86 4.24 5.65 -21.46
C VAL A 86 5.15 5.12 -22.57
N LYS A 87 4.60 4.85 -23.77
CA LYS A 87 5.41 4.46 -24.95
C LYS A 87 6.43 5.53 -25.31
N ALA A 88 6.01 6.78 -25.37
CA ALA A 88 6.89 7.90 -25.71
C ALA A 88 8.01 8.09 -24.68
N ILE A 89 7.72 7.92 -23.38
CA ILE A 89 8.70 7.97 -22.29
C ILE A 89 9.74 6.86 -22.46
N LEU A 90 9.31 5.61 -22.67
CA LEU A 90 10.21 4.47 -22.87
C LEU A 90 11.14 4.69 -24.07
N GLU A 91 10.58 5.05 -25.22
CA GLU A 91 11.35 5.26 -26.45
C GLU A 91 12.36 6.41 -26.31
N LYS A 92 11.96 7.50 -25.64
CA LYS A 92 12.82 8.63 -25.33
C LYS A 92 14.00 8.20 -24.44
N LEU A 93 13.75 7.43 -23.38
CA LEU A 93 14.81 6.97 -22.47
C LEU A 93 15.78 6.00 -23.15
N GLN A 94 15.28 5.09 -24.01
CA GLN A 94 16.11 4.18 -24.80
C GLN A 94 17.02 4.93 -25.78
N LYS A 95 16.52 5.99 -26.43
CA LYS A 95 17.31 6.83 -27.35
C LYS A 95 18.36 7.69 -26.64
N MET A 96 18.09 8.12 -25.40
CA MET A 96 19.02 8.95 -24.62
C MET A 96 20.27 8.18 -24.18
N GLU A 97 20.18 6.87 -23.96
CA GLU A 97 21.33 6.04 -23.59
C GLU A 97 22.33 5.83 -24.74
N TYR A 98 21.88 5.84 -26.00
CA TYR A 98 22.72 5.58 -27.19
C TYR A 98 23.80 6.65 -27.45
N LYS A 99 23.74 7.80 -26.77
CA LYS A 99 24.72 8.89 -26.89
C LYS A 99 25.91 8.79 -25.94
N LYS A 100 25.95 7.82 -25.02
CA LYS A 100 27.14 7.55 -24.19
C LYS A 100 27.99 6.43 -24.81
N LYS A 101 28.94 6.78 -25.69
CA LYS A 101 30.04 5.88 -26.13
C LYS A 101 31.25 5.96 -25.17
N PRO A 102 32.09 4.90 -25.10
CA PRO A 102 32.87 4.53 -23.92
C PRO A 102 34.21 5.28 -23.80
N GLN A 103 34.52 5.80 -22.61
CA GLN A 103 35.89 6.21 -22.28
C GLN A 103 36.67 5.06 -21.64
N GLN A 104 37.88 4.92 -22.16
CA GLN A 104 38.79 3.80 -22.06
C GLN A 104 39.43 3.69 -20.68
N LYS A 105 39.77 2.46 -20.30
CA LYS A 105 40.69 2.11 -19.22
C LYS A 105 42.04 2.84 -19.41
N LYS A 106 42.58 3.40 -18.32
CA LYS A 106 44.02 3.36 -18.06
C LYS A 106 44.28 3.00 -16.60
N ALA A 107 45.14 2.01 -16.45
CA ALA A 107 45.62 1.46 -15.20
C ALA A 107 46.81 2.27 -14.64
N ASN A 108 46.98 2.10 -13.32
CA ASN A 108 48.23 2.07 -12.53
C ASN A 108 49.12 3.32 -12.40
N SER A 109 49.36 3.73 -11.15
CA SER A 109 50.50 3.26 -10.32
C SER A 109 50.45 3.91 -8.92
N LYS A 110 50.30 3.11 -7.85
CA LYS A 110 51.34 2.63 -6.91
C LYS A 110 52.11 3.72 -6.13
N SER A 111 51.86 3.79 -4.82
CA SER A 111 52.83 3.40 -3.77
C SER A 111 52.18 3.55 -2.38
N LYS A 112 52.06 2.44 -1.62
CA LYS A 112 52.96 2.00 -0.52
C LYS A 112 52.80 2.88 0.74
N ASN A 113 52.75 2.39 1.97
CA ASN A 113 52.64 1.07 2.61
C ASN A 113 52.56 1.34 4.14
N ASN A 114 52.39 0.28 4.94
CA ASN A 114 52.41 0.13 6.41
C ASN A 114 51.05 0.31 7.11
N LYS A 115 50.40 -0.73 7.66
CA LYS A 115 50.81 -1.83 8.58
C LYS A 115 51.31 -1.21 9.90
N GLN A 116 50.74 -1.44 11.08
CA GLN A 116 50.32 -2.69 11.75
C GLN A 116 49.49 -2.26 13.00
N LYS A 117 48.33 -2.89 13.30
CA LYS A 117 48.09 -3.83 14.45
C LYS A 117 48.19 -3.14 15.83
N LYS A 118 47.28 -3.27 16.79
CA LYS A 118 46.62 -4.47 17.36
C LYS A 118 45.63 -4.01 18.47
N SER A 119 44.53 -4.78 18.65
CA SER A 119 43.78 -5.19 19.87
C SER A 119 43.63 -4.20 21.06
N GLU A 120 42.60 -4.21 21.91
CA GLU A 120 41.55 -5.15 22.31
C GLU A 120 40.65 -4.39 23.32
N LEU A 121 39.56 -5.01 23.75
CA LEU A 121 38.71 -4.74 24.93
C LEU A 121 37.40 -3.97 24.74
N GLU A 122 36.51 -4.38 25.63
CA GLU A 122 35.05 -4.46 25.55
C GLU A 122 34.38 -3.34 26.35
N ASP A 123 33.04 -3.32 26.19
CA ASP A 123 32.04 -3.03 27.21
C ASP A 123 31.71 -1.57 27.61
N GLY A 124 30.39 -1.30 27.59
CA GLY A 124 29.71 -0.66 28.71
C GLY A 124 29.62 0.87 28.77
N GLY A 125 28.39 1.38 28.62
CA GLY A 125 27.83 2.33 29.58
C GLY A 125 27.88 3.84 29.30
N ASP A 126 26.73 4.35 28.85
CA ASP A 126 25.93 5.43 29.48
C ASP A 126 26.50 6.84 29.79
N SER A 127 25.57 7.81 29.73
CA SER A 127 25.58 9.16 30.32
C SER A 127 26.27 10.30 29.58
N GLY A 128 25.44 11.16 28.98
CA GLY A 128 25.19 12.48 29.58
C GLY A 128 25.83 13.73 28.96
N ASP A 129 24.97 14.74 28.85
CA ASP A 129 25.22 16.19 28.87
C ASP A 129 25.57 16.97 27.57
N ASP A 130 24.51 17.62 27.09
CA ASP A 130 24.41 19.07 26.87
C ASP A 130 25.62 19.87 26.36
N ASN A 131 25.49 20.40 25.14
CA ASN A 131 25.46 21.86 25.01
C ASN A 131 24.67 22.36 23.78
N LYS A 132 23.43 22.77 24.06
CA LYS A 132 22.91 24.12 23.77
C LYS A 132 23.87 25.04 22.98
N LYS A 133 23.43 25.56 21.83
CA LYS A 133 22.74 26.87 21.73
C LYS A 133 22.69 27.38 20.27
N THR A 134 21.46 27.42 19.77
CA THR A 134 20.78 28.59 19.19
C THR A 134 21.34 29.32 17.96
N LYS A 135 20.50 29.40 16.94
CA LYS A 135 19.64 30.58 16.66
C LYS A 135 18.53 30.16 15.68
N LYS A 136 17.23 30.15 16.02
CA LYS A 136 16.29 31.31 16.13
C LYS A 136 16.48 32.30 14.97
N GLN A 137 15.48 32.80 14.25
CA GLN A 137 14.02 32.78 14.33
C GLN A 137 13.53 33.71 13.20
N ARG A 138 12.35 33.44 12.61
CA ARG A 138 11.23 34.39 12.34
C ARG A 138 10.23 33.69 11.40
N LYS A 139 9.06 33.23 11.87
CA LYS A 139 7.81 33.95 12.24
C LYS A 139 7.09 34.56 11.03
N GLU A 140 5.95 33.98 10.63
CA GLU A 140 4.55 34.40 10.96
C GLU A 140 4.14 35.67 10.15
N VAL A 141 2.94 35.90 9.59
CA VAL A 141 1.53 35.55 9.83
C VAL A 141 0.75 35.82 8.52
N ALA A 142 -0.31 35.09 8.19
CA ALA A 142 -1.62 35.65 7.76
C ALA A 142 -2.63 34.57 7.37
N LYS A 143 -3.62 34.41 8.24
CA LYS A 143 -4.88 33.68 8.07
C LYS A 143 -5.75 34.35 6.99
N LYS A 144 -6.59 33.56 6.32
CA LYS A 144 -7.97 33.97 6.02
C LYS A 144 -8.89 32.76 6.03
N ASP A 145 -9.75 32.75 7.04
CA ASP A 145 -10.96 31.98 7.17
C ASP A 145 -11.92 32.25 5.99
N LYS A 146 -12.60 31.20 5.52
CA LYS A 146 -13.98 31.33 5.02
C LYS A 146 -14.79 30.09 5.37
N LYS A 147 -15.43 30.17 6.54
CA LYS A 147 -16.61 29.40 6.90
C LYS A 147 -17.80 29.99 6.13
N LEU A 148 -18.55 29.17 5.42
CA LEU A 148 -19.98 29.42 5.17
C LEU A 148 -20.71 28.08 5.28
N GLU A 149 -21.60 28.01 6.27
CA GLU A 149 -22.55 26.94 6.50
C GLU A 149 -23.86 27.21 5.75
N THR A 150 -24.50 26.09 5.36
CA THR A 150 -25.96 25.81 5.27
C THR A 150 -26.82 26.57 4.22
N THR A 151 -27.77 25.99 3.47
CA THR A 151 -28.62 24.79 3.65
C THR A 151 -29.44 24.45 2.37
N LYS A 152 -29.70 23.14 2.16
CA LYS A 152 -30.90 22.44 1.59
C LYS A 152 -31.38 22.66 0.13
N LYS A 153 -31.32 21.59 -0.68
CA LYS A 153 -32.46 20.73 -1.14
C LYS A 153 -31.87 19.62 -2.04
N ALA A 154 -31.97 18.34 -1.63
CA ALA A 154 -32.92 17.34 -2.11
C ALA A 154 -32.61 16.78 -3.53
N GLU A 155 -32.43 15.45 -3.54
CA GLU A 155 -32.63 14.50 -4.68
C GLU A 155 -31.62 14.46 -5.84
N SER A 156 -30.80 13.39 -5.83
CA SER A 156 -30.57 12.45 -6.94
C SER A 156 -29.58 11.38 -6.42
N TYR A 157 -29.98 10.20 -5.94
CA TYR A 157 -30.47 9.01 -6.69
C TYR A 157 -29.73 8.78 -8.01
N GLU A 158 -28.99 7.67 -8.07
CA GLU A 158 -28.15 7.13 -9.16
C GLU A 158 -26.90 7.95 -9.50
N SER A 159 -25.68 7.42 -9.56
CA SER A 159 -25.22 6.04 -9.74
C SER A 159 -23.74 6.01 -9.32
N GLN A 160 -23.40 5.24 -8.28
CA GLN A 160 -22.00 4.88 -8.03
C GLN A 160 -21.75 3.59 -8.81
N SER A 161 -20.82 3.64 -9.76
CA SER A 161 -20.38 2.48 -10.53
C SER A 161 -20.06 1.31 -9.62
N ASP A 162 -20.49 0.11 -10.00
CA ASP A 162 -20.31 -1.15 -9.26
C ASP A 162 -18.83 -1.50 -8.94
N GLU A 163 -17.87 -0.74 -9.48
CA GLU A 163 -16.42 -0.93 -9.37
C GLU A 163 -15.82 -0.53 -8.00
N ASP A 164 -16.46 0.38 -7.25
CA ASP A 164 -15.96 0.85 -5.94
C ASP A 164 -16.64 0.15 -4.74
N GLU A 165 -17.52 -0.81 -4.99
CA GLU A 165 -18.27 -1.49 -3.94
C GLU A 165 -17.40 -2.53 -3.19
N PRO A 166 -17.38 -2.53 -1.83
CA PRO A 166 -16.65 -3.52 -1.06
C PRO A 166 -17.02 -4.95 -1.47
N GLY A 167 -16.02 -5.74 -1.87
CA GLY A 167 -16.25 -7.06 -2.46
C GLY A 167 -17.05 -8.04 -1.58
N ILE A 168 -17.09 -7.82 -0.26
CA ILE A 168 -17.90 -8.63 0.68
C ILE A 168 -19.41 -8.49 0.45
N LEU A 169 -19.85 -7.36 -0.13
CA LEU A 169 -21.26 -7.09 -0.43
C LEU A 169 -21.85 -8.03 -1.50
N VAL A 170 -21.02 -8.79 -2.21
CA VAL A 170 -21.49 -9.90 -3.06
C VAL A 170 -22.28 -10.96 -2.28
N LEU A 171 -22.11 -11.03 -0.95
CA LEU A 171 -22.88 -11.91 -0.07
C LEU A 171 -24.16 -11.27 0.51
N TYR A 172 -24.46 -10.02 0.16
CA TYR A 172 -25.50 -9.21 0.80
C TYR A 172 -26.69 -9.00 -0.15
N ASP A 173 -27.89 -9.00 0.42
CA ASP A 173 -29.10 -8.62 -0.32
C ASP A 173 -29.23 -7.09 -0.41
N LYS A 174 -30.18 -6.62 -1.22
CA LYS A 174 -30.40 -5.18 -1.45
C LYS A 174 -30.61 -4.37 -0.16
N PRO A 175 -31.47 -4.77 0.80
CA PRO A 175 -31.63 -4.00 2.02
C PRO A 175 -30.38 -3.99 2.90
N GLN A 176 -29.66 -5.11 3.03
CA GLN A 176 -28.42 -5.13 3.80
C GLN A 176 -27.32 -4.27 3.16
N LYS A 177 -27.25 -4.22 1.82
CA LYS A 177 -26.32 -3.31 1.11
C LYS A 177 -26.60 -1.84 1.41
N GLU A 178 -27.86 -1.45 1.44
CA GLU A 178 -28.26 -0.08 1.76
C GLU A 178 -27.93 0.27 3.22
N GLU A 179 -28.17 -0.66 4.15
CA GLU A 179 -27.78 -0.50 5.55
C GLU A 179 -26.26 -0.39 5.71
N PHE A 180 -25.48 -1.20 4.97
CA PHE A 180 -24.02 -1.13 4.98
C PHE A 180 -23.52 0.25 4.57
N ARG A 181 -24.09 0.83 3.51
CA ARG A 181 -23.73 2.18 3.03
C ARG A 181 -24.02 3.26 4.07
N LYS A 182 -25.14 3.16 4.79
CA LYS A 182 -25.48 4.08 5.89
C LYS A 182 -24.47 3.99 7.02
N ILE A 183 -24.14 2.77 7.44
CA ILE A 183 -23.12 2.52 8.48
C ILE A 183 -21.76 3.08 8.03
N GLN A 184 -21.36 2.89 6.77
CA GLN A 184 -20.11 3.45 6.25
C GLN A 184 -20.06 4.98 6.39
N GLN A 185 -21.14 5.69 6.03
CA GLN A 185 -21.22 7.15 6.13
C GLN A 185 -21.10 7.63 7.59
N ASP A 186 -21.68 6.89 8.53
CA ASP A 186 -21.61 7.24 9.95
C ASP A 186 -20.23 6.95 10.56
N LEU A 187 -19.61 5.82 10.19
CA LEU A 187 -18.27 5.45 10.65
C LEU A 187 -17.17 6.33 10.03
N GLU A 188 -17.39 6.89 8.84
CA GLU A 188 -16.45 7.83 8.22
C GLU A 188 -16.24 9.08 9.09
N LYS A 189 -17.23 9.46 9.90
CA LYS A 189 -17.13 10.58 10.85
C LYS A 189 -16.23 10.26 12.06
N LYS A 190 -15.98 8.99 12.36
CA LYS A 190 -15.14 8.56 13.48
C LYS A 190 -13.66 8.59 13.12
N THR A 191 -12.82 8.77 14.13
CA THR A 191 -11.35 8.70 13.98
C THR A 191 -10.89 7.25 13.86
N ALA A 192 -9.73 7.03 13.23
CA ALA A 192 -9.15 5.68 13.14
C ALA A 192 -8.89 5.06 14.53
N GLY A 193 -8.58 5.86 15.55
CA GLY A 193 -8.42 5.39 16.92
C GLY A 193 -9.71 4.82 17.50
N GLN A 194 -10.84 5.52 17.31
CA GLN A 194 -12.15 5.05 17.74
C GLN A 194 -12.56 3.75 17.03
N LEU A 195 -12.38 3.68 15.71
CA LEU A 195 -12.68 2.47 14.93
C LEU A 195 -11.87 1.26 15.40
N LYS A 196 -10.58 1.47 15.71
CA LYS A 196 -9.73 0.41 16.29
C LYS A 196 -10.23 -0.03 17.66
N SER A 197 -10.68 0.89 18.52
CA SER A 197 -11.24 0.54 19.83
C SER A 197 -12.53 -0.28 19.69
N MET A 198 -13.41 0.09 18.77
CA MET A 198 -14.65 -0.65 18.47
C MET A 198 -14.34 -2.09 18.01
N LEU A 199 -13.36 -2.26 17.11
CA LEU A 199 -12.93 -3.59 16.66
C LEU A 199 -12.27 -4.40 17.78
N LYS A 200 -11.52 -3.77 18.68
CA LYS A 200 -10.87 -4.45 19.82
C LYS A 200 -11.89 -5.08 20.77
N ALA A 201 -12.96 -4.34 21.10
CA ALA A 201 -14.00 -4.81 21.99
C ALA A 201 -14.74 -6.04 21.45
N ASN A 202 -14.75 -6.20 20.13
CA ASN A 202 -15.40 -7.29 19.41
C ASN A 202 -14.43 -8.41 18.98
N ASP A 203 -13.24 -8.46 19.61
CA ASP A 203 -12.13 -9.37 19.27
C ASP A 203 -11.89 -9.45 17.75
N GLN A 204 -11.81 -8.30 17.07
CA GLN A 204 -11.52 -8.20 15.64
C GLN A 204 -10.14 -7.57 15.38
N THR A 205 -9.58 -7.82 14.18
CA THR A 205 -8.29 -7.23 13.81
C THR A 205 -8.39 -5.72 13.61
N GLN A 206 -7.46 -5.00 14.26
CA GLN A 206 -7.31 -3.54 14.21
C GLN A 206 -6.36 -3.07 13.10
N MET A 207 -5.88 -4.00 12.27
CA MET A 207 -4.97 -3.72 11.15
C MET A 207 -5.75 -3.22 9.94
N GLY A 208 -5.06 -2.41 9.12
CA GLY A 208 -5.58 -1.89 7.86
C GLY A 208 -5.67 -0.36 7.83
N ASN A 209 -6.10 0.13 6.67
CA ASN A 209 -6.43 1.54 6.46
C ASN A 209 -7.82 1.86 7.03
N LYS A 210 -8.20 3.15 7.09
CA LYS A 210 -9.47 3.57 7.68
C LYS A 210 -10.69 2.92 6.99
N ALA A 211 -10.70 2.84 5.67
CA ALA A 211 -11.79 2.23 4.90
C ALA A 211 -11.95 0.73 5.23
N GLU A 212 -10.84 -0.02 5.30
CA GLU A 212 -10.86 -1.44 5.69
C GLU A 212 -11.37 -1.65 7.11
N LEU A 213 -11.10 -0.73 8.04
CA LEU A 213 -11.66 -0.78 9.40
C LEU A 213 -13.17 -0.53 9.37
N ILE A 214 -13.63 0.45 8.60
CA ILE A 214 -15.04 0.79 8.43
C ILE A 214 -15.81 -0.40 7.83
N GLU A 215 -15.30 -0.99 6.74
CA GLU A 215 -15.91 -2.16 6.09
C GLU A 215 -16.04 -3.34 7.06
N ARG A 216 -15.01 -3.58 7.88
CA ARG A 216 -15.03 -4.65 8.87
C ARG A 216 -16.07 -4.42 9.94
N ILE A 217 -16.17 -3.19 10.47
CA ILE A 217 -17.19 -2.84 11.47
C ILE A 217 -18.57 -2.97 10.86
N ALA A 218 -18.79 -2.47 9.64
CA ALA A 218 -20.08 -2.57 8.96
C ALA A 218 -20.51 -4.03 8.72
N ASP A 219 -19.60 -4.91 8.28
CA ASP A 219 -19.88 -6.36 8.15
C ASP A 219 -20.27 -6.97 9.50
N CYS A 220 -19.55 -6.58 10.58
CA CYS A 220 -19.82 -7.07 11.92
C CYS A 220 -21.17 -6.55 12.48
N MET A 221 -21.54 -5.30 12.22
CA MET A 221 -22.79 -4.71 12.69
C MET A 221 -24.02 -5.37 12.05
N ILE A 222 -23.94 -5.73 10.76
CA ILE A 222 -25.09 -6.30 10.02
C ILE A 222 -25.20 -7.81 10.25
N LYS A 223 -24.10 -8.56 10.13
CA LYS A 223 -24.13 -10.04 10.17
C LYS A 223 -23.53 -10.64 11.44
N GLY A 224 -22.96 -9.83 12.32
CA GLY A 224 -22.16 -10.28 13.45
C GLY A 224 -20.68 -10.44 13.09
N CYS A 225 -19.84 -10.40 14.12
CA CYS A 225 -18.40 -10.50 14.02
C CYS A 225 -17.97 -11.94 13.79
N LEU A 226 -17.11 -12.18 12.80
CA LEU A 226 -16.55 -13.52 12.58
C LEU A 226 -15.68 -13.94 13.76
N GLU A 227 -15.95 -15.14 14.27
CA GLU A 227 -15.11 -15.78 15.27
C GLU A 227 -13.76 -16.21 14.67
N LYS A 228 -12.85 -16.64 15.54
CA LYS A 228 -11.61 -17.29 15.11
C LYS A 228 -11.94 -18.59 14.35
N CYS A 229 -11.02 -18.97 13.48
CA CYS A 229 -11.13 -20.13 12.62
C CYS A 229 -11.39 -21.40 13.45
N PRO A 230 -12.51 -22.12 13.25
CA PRO A 230 -12.84 -23.28 14.06
C PRO A 230 -11.88 -24.47 13.87
N ASN A 231 -11.05 -24.46 12.82
CA ASN A 231 -10.07 -25.52 12.55
C ASN A 231 -8.72 -25.31 13.25
N CYS A 232 -8.25 -24.07 13.39
CA CYS A 232 -6.95 -23.78 14.00
C CYS A 232 -7.04 -22.92 15.27
N SER A 233 -8.23 -22.47 15.64
CA SER A 233 -8.57 -21.66 16.82
C SER A 233 -7.88 -20.29 16.95
N GLY A 234 -6.82 -20.02 16.20
CA GLY A 234 -6.10 -18.74 16.21
C GLY A 234 -6.30 -17.89 14.95
N GLY A 235 -6.42 -18.54 13.78
CA GLY A 235 -6.49 -17.84 12.49
C GLY A 235 -7.80 -17.07 12.29
N ARG A 236 -7.76 -16.00 11.49
CA ARG A 236 -8.94 -15.21 11.11
C ARG A 236 -9.25 -15.41 9.63
N PRO A 237 -10.35 -16.10 9.27
CA PRO A 237 -10.71 -16.33 7.88
C PRO A 237 -10.90 -15.01 7.10
N LYS A 238 -10.31 -14.93 5.90
CA LYS A 238 -10.43 -13.78 4.99
C LYS A 238 -11.37 -14.12 3.85
N PHE A 239 -12.25 -13.19 3.49
CA PHE A 239 -13.18 -13.38 2.38
C PHE A 239 -12.49 -13.21 1.03
N ASN A 240 -12.81 -14.09 0.08
CA ASN A 240 -12.43 -13.98 -1.32
C ASN A 240 -13.70 -13.66 -2.15
N PRO A 241 -13.85 -12.43 -2.69
CA PRO A 241 -15.02 -12.02 -3.46
C PRO A 241 -15.26 -12.84 -4.73
N THR A 242 -14.19 -13.25 -5.42
CA THR A 242 -14.29 -13.99 -6.69
C THR A 242 -14.83 -15.40 -6.45
N GLN A 243 -14.31 -16.09 -5.44
CA GLN A 243 -14.72 -17.46 -5.13
C GLN A 243 -15.92 -17.54 -4.18
N LYS A 244 -16.29 -16.42 -3.54
CA LYS A 244 -17.33 -16.32 -2.51
C LYS A 244 -17.11 -17.27 -1.33
N VAL A 245 -15.85 -17.51 -0.98
CA VAL A 245 -15.44 -18.37 0.15
C VAL A 245 -14.55 -17.61 1.12
N PHE A 246 -14.49 -18.07 2.35
CA PHE A 246 -13.55 -17.59 3.36
C PHE A 246 -12.36 -18.55 3.44
N LYS A 247 -11.13 -18.03 3.37
CA LYS A 247 -9.91 -18.83 3.52
C LYS A 247 -9.16 -18.38 4.77
N CYS A 248 -8.83 -19.33 5.65
CA CYS A 248 -7.97 -19.06 6.79
C CYS A 248 -6.49 -19.10 6.37
N PRO A 249 -5.73 -18.00 6.49
CA PRO A 249 -4.29 -18.03 6.19
C PRO A 249 -3.49 -18.79 7.27
N GLY A 250 -3.98 -18.83 8.50
CA GLY A 250 -3.21 -19.26 9.67
C GLY A 250 -3.12 -18.15 10.70
N TYR A 251 -2.23 -18.32 11.67
CA TYR A 251 -1.93 -17.32 12.70
C TYR A 251 -0.48 -17.43 13.16
N MET A 252 0.00 -16.35 13.79
CA MET A 252 1.30 -16.34 14.46
C MET A 252 1.14 -16.89 15.88
N ASP A 253 1.84 -17.97 16.19
CA ASP A 253 1.88 -18.64 17.50
C ASP A 253 3.23 -18.34 18.14
N ASP A 254 3.28 -17.30 18.97
CA ASP A 254 4.46 -16.72 19.61
C ASP A 254 5.59 -16.32 18.64
N THR A 255 6.34 -17.31 18.14
CA THR A 255 7.51 -17.11 17.26
C THR A 255 7.38 -17.83 15.92
N GLU A 256 6.35 -18.66 15.72
CA GLU A 256 6.17 -19.44 14.49
C GLU A 256 4.83 -19.18 13.83
N PHE A 257 4.80 -19.16 12.49
CA PHE A 257 3.54 -19.03 11.76
C PHE A 257 2.91 -20.40 11.53
N ARG A 258 1.74 -20.63 12.14
CA ARG A 258 0.95 -21.85 11.92
C ARG A 258 0.01 -21.67 10.74
N PHE A 259 0.34 -22.30 9.61
CA PHE A 259 -0.51 -22.33 8.42
C PHE A 259 -1.77 -23.15 8.66
N CYS A 260 -2.92 -22.66 8.17
CA CYS A 260 -4.19 -23.38 8.27
C CYS A 260 -4.76 -23.77 6.90
N ASN A 261 -4.86 -22.83 5.96
CA ASN A 261 -5.38 -23.00 4.60
C ASN A 261 -6.80 -23.56 4.47
N LYS A 262 -7.54 -23.75 5.57
CA LYS A 262 -8.93 -24.21 5.54
C LYS A 262 -9.82 -23.20 4.83
N VAL A 263 -10.70 -23.71 3.98
CA VAL A 263 -11.69 -22.96 3.23
C VAL A 263 -13.08 -23.23 3.82
N TYR A 264 -13.89 -22.19 3.90
CA TYR A 264 -15.23 -22.18 4.48
C TYR A 264 -16.20 -21.50 3.51
N GLY A 265 -17.40 -22.05 3.38
CA GLY A 265 -18.52 -21.36 2.76
C GLY A 265 -19.05 -20.21 3.63
N PRO A 266 -19.89 -19.32 3.08
CA PRO A 266 -20.44 -18.17 3.81
C PRO A 266 -21.22 -18.48 5.09
N LYS A 267 -21.76 -19.71 5.22
CA LYS A 267 -22.56 -20.16 6.36
C LYS A 267 -21.79 -21.05 7.34
N ASP A 268 -20.56 -21.44 7.00
CA ASP A 268 -19.78 -22.41 7.80
C ASP A 268 -19.07 -21.75 8.98
N LEU A 269 -19.00 -20.42 8.99
CA LEU A 269 -18.36 -19.63 10.04
C LEU A 269 -19.42 -19.05 10.97
N LYS A 270 -19.20 -19.27 12.27
CA LYS A 270 -20.00 -18.67 13.32
C LYS A 270 -19.70 -17.18 13.44
N ARG A 271 -20.76 -16.41 13.71
CA ARG A 271 -20.69 -14.97 13.92
C ARG A 271 -21.31 -14.63 15.26
N ILE A 272 -20.58 -13.87 16.06
CA ILE A 272 -21.06 -13.36 17.35
C ILE A 272 -21.74 -12.00 17.14
N PRO A 273 -22.82 -11.67 17.87
CA PRO A 273 -23.45 -10.35 17.78
C PRO A 273 -22.44 -9.22 18.05
N TRP A 274 -22.59 -8.11 17.32
CA TRP A 274 -21.80 -6.91 17.55
C TRP A 274 -22.14 -6.29 18.92
N VAL A 275 -21.11 -5.88 19.65
CA VAL A 275 -21.21 -5.15 20.91
C VAL A 275 -20.78 -3.70 20.65
N ASP A 276 -21.66 -2.75 20.94
CA ASP A 276 -21.36 -1.32 20.86
C ASP A 276 -20.55 -0.87 22.08
N VAL A 277 -19.58 0.04 21.86
CA VAL A 277 -18.57 0.48 22.84
C VAL A 277 -18.32 1.98 22.76
#